data_AF-A0A2D8FNW8-F1
#
_entry.id   AF-A0A2D8FNW8-F1
#
_cell.length_a   1.000
_cell.length_b   1.000
_cell.length_c   1.000
_cell.angle_alpha   90.00
_cell.angle_beta   90.00
_cell.angle_gamma   90.00
#
_symmetry.space_group_name_H-M   'P 1'
#
loop_
_entity.id
_entity.type
_entity.pdbx_description
1 polymer ?
#
loop_
_entity_poly.entity_id
_entity_poly.type
_entity_poly.pdbx_seq_one_letter_code
_entity_poly.pdbx_strand_id
1 'polypeptide(L)'
;MFSVDQDANPRIFRIEWGGVSAFSQHVFRTQQAGKYKISITTVVDQAAQTELRLVLANSSLAGELTILGVELASGAAGDLQP
;
A
#
# COMPACT_ATOMS: atom_id res chain seq x y z
N MET A 1 8.23 3.26 0.45
CA MET A 1 9.11 2.14 0.04
C MET A 1 9.09 1.09 1.14
N PHE A 2 9.17 -0.20 0.83
CA PHE A 2 9.25 -1.25 1.87
C PHE A 2 10.28 -2.32 1.50
N SER A 3 10.78 -3.04 2.50
CA SER A 3 11.63 -4.22 2.30
C SER A 3 10.95 -5.48 2.78
N VAL A 4 11.26 -6.59 2.12
CA VAL A 4 10.82 -7.94 2.46
C VAL A 4 12.03 -8.85 2.48
N ASP A 5 12.18 -9.65 3.53
CA ASP A 5 13.25 -10.65 3.61
C ASP A 5 12.87 -11.98 2.91
N GLN A 6 13.71 -12.99 3.09
CA GLN A 6 13.52 -14.30 2.47
C GLN A 6 12.31 -15.06 3.03
N ASP A 7 11.97 -14.87 4.30
CA ASP A 7 10.91 -15.62 4.98
C ASP A 7 9.52 -14.99 4.77
N ALA A 8 9.50 -13.68 4.56
CA ALA A 8 8.31 -12.91 4.29
C ALA A 8 7.94 -12.89 2.78
N ASN A 9 8.89 -13.14 1.86
CA ASN A 9 8.61 -13.10 0.42
C ASN A 9 7.44 -13.97 -0.07
N PRO A 10 7.22 -15.21 0.41
CA PRO A 10 6.17 -16.07 -0.14
C PRO A 10 4.78 -15.69 0.40
N ARG A 11 4.70 -14.70 1.30
CA ARG A 11 3.45 -14.32 1.99
C ARG A 11 2.58 -13.43 1.11
N ILE A 12 1.28 -13.46 1.42
CA ILE A 12 0.27 -12.61 0.78
C ILE A 12 0.19 -11.30 1.56
N PHE A 13 0.49 -10.22 0.87
CA PHE A 13 0.34 -8.87 1.37
C PHE A 13 -0.89 -8.24 0.74
N ARG A 14 -1.58 -7.42 1.51
CA ARG A 14 -2.74 -6.67 1.05
C ARG A 14 -2.60 -5.23 1.45
N ILE A 15 -2.78 -4.33 0.50
CA ILE A 15 -2.86 -2.90 0.78
C ILE A 15 -4.28 -2.46 0.50
N GLU A 16 -4.84 -1.73 1.44
CA GLU A 16 -6.14 -1.09 1.33
C GLU A 16 -5.97 0.42 1.38
N TRP A 17 -6.73 1.15 0.56
CA TRP A 17 -6.77 2.61 0.61
C TRP A 17 -8.17 3.11 0.27
N GLY A 18 -8.55 4.25 0.84
CA GLY A 18 -9.85 4.87 0.58
C GLY A 18 -10.47 5.46 1.83
N GLY A 19 -11.75 5.81 1.72
CA GLY A 19 -12.50 6.34 2.85
C GLY A 19 -12.75 5.28 3.92
N VAL A 20 -12.96 5.71 5.17
CA VAL A 20 -13.19 4.81 6.32
C VAL A 20 -14.33 3.81 6.09
N SER A 21 -15.35 4.18 5.32
CA SER A 21 -16.49 3.34 4.97
C SER A 21 -16.38 2.61 3.62
N ALA A 22 -15.35 2.90 2.81
CA ALA A 22 -15.19 2.36 1.47
C ALA A 22 -13.71 2.29 1.05
N PHE A 23 -13.17 1.06 1.05
CA PHE A 23 -11.78 0.78 0.70
C PHE A 23 -11.66 0.14 -0.69
N SER A 24 -10.72 0.65 -1.49
CA SER A 24 -10.09 -0.11 -2.56
C SER A 24 -8.97 -0.98 -2.00
N GLN A 25 -8.64 -2.08 -2.68
CA GLN A 25 -7.60 -2.99 -2.22
C GLN A 25 -6.76 -3.55 -3.37
N HIS A 26 -5.52 -3.88 -3.06
CA HIS A 26 -4.61 -4.63 -3.93
C HIS A 26 -3.92 -5.73 -3.14
N VAL A 27 -3.95 -6.96 -3.68
CA VAL A 27 -3.34 -8.15 -3.10
C VAL A 27 -2.14 -8.55 -3.94
N PHE A 28 -0.98 -8.73 -3.30
CA PHE A 28 0.26 -9.05 -3.98
C PHE A 28 1.13 -10.04 -3.20
N ARG A 29 2.11 -10.61 -3.90
CA ARG A 29 3.18 -11.44 -3.34
C ARG A 29 4.50 -10.96 -3.91
N THR A 30 5.50 -10.77 -3.06
CA THR A 30 6.85 -10.40 -3.49
C THR A 30 7.58 -11.67 -3.87
N GLN A 31 7.71 -11.98 -5.16
CA GLN A 31 8.31 -13.24 -5.65
C GLN A 31 9.78 -13.46 -5.25
N GLN A 32 10.42 -12.47 -4.62
CA GLN A 32 11.81 -12.49 -4.17
C GLN A 32 11.99 -11.59 -2.93
N ALA A 33 13.04 -11.82 -2.14
CA ALA A 33 13.45 -10.86 -1.11
C ALA A 33 14.00 -9.58 -1.76
N GLY A 34 13.83 -8.42 -1.10
CA GLY A 34 14.37 -7.16 -1.59
C GLY A 34 13.58 -5.93 -1.19
N LYS A 35 13.89 -4.81 -1.85
CA LYS A 35 13.21 -3.52 -1.67
C LYS A 35 12.19 -3.30 -2.79
N TYR A 36 11.05 -2.75 -2.40
CA TYR A 36 9.89 -2.55 -3.26
C TYR A 36 9.33 -1.13 -3.10
N LYS A 37 8.80 -0.60 -4.20
CA LYS A 37 8.04 0.65 -4.23
C LYS A 37 6.62 0.35 -4.68
N ILE A 38 5.65 0.83 -3.89
CA ILE A 38 4.25 0.84 -4.28
C ILE A 38 3.85 2.29 -4.45
N SER A 39 3.27 2.59 -5.60
CA SER A 39 2.70 3.89 -5.94
C SER A 39 1.20 3.69 -6.10
N ILE A 40 0.42 4.41 -5.29
CA ILE A 40 -1.04 4.38 -5.36
C ILE A 40 -1.48 5.75 -5.85
N THR A 41 -2.14 5.77 -7.00
CA THR A 41 -2.79 6.97 -7.54
C THR A 41 -4.28 6.75 -7.47
N THR A 42 -4.98 7.65 -6.79
CA THR A 42 -6.44 7.56 -6.62
C THR A 42 -7.05 8.94 -6.70
N VAL A 43 -8.25 9.02 -7.27
CA VAL A 43 -9.08 10.23 -7.27
C VAL A 43 -10.14 10.03 -6.20
N VAL A 44 -10.31 11.02 -5.33
CA VAL A 44 -11.33 11.00 -4.29
C VAL A 44 -12.36 12.06 -4.63
N ASP A 45 -13.60 11.63 -4.84
CA ASP A 45 -14.68 12.50 -5.34
C ASP A 45 -15.15 13.52 -4.30
N GLN A 46 -14.83 13.30 -3.01
CA GLN A 46 -15.20 14.16 -1.90
C GLN A 46 -14.05 14.28 -0.90
N ALA A 47 -13.91 15.44 -0.27
CA ALA A 47 -12.97 15.61 0.83
C ALA A 47 -13.43 14.73 2.01
N ALA A 48 -12.72 13.62 2.23
CA ALA A 48 -13.03 12.65 3.26
C ALA A 48 -11.76 12.14 3.94
N GLN A 49 -11.90 11.70 5.20
CA GLN A 49 -10.82 11.00 5.89
C GLN A 49 -10.48 9.72 5.11
N THR A 50 -9.24 9.67 4.64
CA THR A 50 -8.69 8.54 3.87
C THR A 50 -7.68 7.81 4.73
N GLU A 51 -7.73 6.48 4.70
CA GLU A 51 -6.75 5.63 5.37
C GLU A 51 -5.95 4.83 4.33
N LEU A 52 -4.70 4.54 4.69
CA LEU A 52 -3.84 3.59 4.01
C LEU A 52 -3.51 2.47 5.00
N ARG A 53 -3.87 1.23 4.68
CA ARG A 53 -3.67 0.07 5.54
C ARG A 53 -2.80 -0.96 4.84
N LEU A 54 -1.81 -1.48 5.56
CA LEU A 54 -1.08 -2.68 5.17
C LEU A 54 -1.59 -3.85 6.02
N VAL A 55 -2.12 -4.86 5.35
CA VAL A 55 -2.73 -6.03 5.99
C VAL A 55 -1.96 -7.28 5.59
N LEU A 56 -1.58 -8.05 6.61
CA LEU A 56 -0.99 -9.37 6.45
C LEU A 56 -2.11 -10.39 6.50
N ALA A 57 -2.48 -10.94 5.34
CA ALA A 57 -3.68 -11.77 5.23
C ALA A 57 -3.60 -13.06 6.07
N ASN A 58 -2.38 -13.58 6.29
CA ASN A 58 -2.12 -14.73 7.13
C ASN A 58 -1.11 -14.33 8.22
N SER A 59 -1.54 -14.36 9.48
CA SER A 59 -0.88 -13.72 10.63
C SER A 59 0.41 -14.37 11.12
N SER A 60 0.96 -15.36 10.43
CA SER A 60 2.28 -15.90 10.75
C SER A 60 3.35 -15.10 9.99
N LEU A 61 3.74 -13.95 10.52
CA LEU A 61 5.01 -13.31 10.12
C LEU A 61 6.14 -14.24 10.57
N ALA A 62 6.62 -15.07 9.65
CA ALA A 62 8.03 -15.40 9.65
C ALA A 62 8.70 -14.31 8.81
N GLY A 63 9.73 -13.67 9.36
CA GLY A 63 10.48 -12.60 8.70
C GLY A 63 10.07 -11.18 9.06
N GLU A 64 10.66 -10.23 8.35
CA GLU A 64 10.54 -8.79 8.55
C GLU A 64 9.96 -8.09 7.32
N LEU A 65 9.00 -7.19 7.56
CA LEU A 65 8.58 -6.17 6.61
C LEU A 65 8.79 -4.79 7.22
N THR A 66 9.56 -3.95 6.54
CA THR A 66 9.90 -2.62 7.03
C THR A 66 9.40 -1.55 6.07
N ILE A 67 8.65 -0.58 6.59
CA ILE A 67 8.18 0.60 5.85
C ILE A 67 9.25 1.68 5.98
N LEU A 68 9.94 1.96 4.87
CA LEU A 68 11.05 2.92 4.81
C LEU A 68 10.59 4.37 4.60
N GLY A 69 9.29 4.58 4.39
CA GLY A 69 8.70 5.90 4.20
C GLY A 69 7.43 5.87 3.38
N VAL A 70 6.56 6.84 3.66
CA VAL A 70 5.31 7.10 2.93
C VAL A 70 5.32 8.57 2.51
N GLU A 71 5.23 8.80 1.21
CA GLU A 71 5.06 10.14 0.63
C GLU A 71 3.60 10.28 0.21
N LEU A 72 2.92 11.27 0.78
CA LEU A 72 1.54 11.61 0.42
C LEU A 72 1.55 12.99 -0.25
N ALA A 73 1.00 13.05 -1.45
CA ALA A 73 0.77 14.27 -2.17
C ALA A 73 -0.70 14.36 -2.57
N SER A 74 -1.32 15.51 -2.33
CA SER A 74 -2.64 15.85 -2.85
C SER A 74 -2.48 16.84 -3.99
N GLY A 75 -2.98 16.51 -5.19
CA GLY A 75 -3.14 17.47 -6.29
C GLY A 75 -4.54 18.05 -6.27
N ALA A 76 -4.70 19.33 -6.58
CA ALA A 76 -6.02 19.86 -6.90
C ALA A 76 -6.49 19.24 -8.23
N ALA A 77 -7.79 19.00 -8.40
CA ALA A 77 -8.36 18.46 -9.63
C ALA A 77 -8.07 19.31 -10.90
N GLY A 78 -7.47 20.49 -10.75
CA GLY A 78 -7.03 21.37 -11.84
C GLY A 78 -5.62 21.12 -12.39
N ASP A 79 -4.79 20.29 -11.74
CA ASP A 79 -3.38 20.08 -12.13
C ASP A 79 -3.15 18.79 -12.96
N LEU A 80 -4.20 18.01 -13.21
CA LEU A 80 -4.15 16.87 -14.11
C LEU A 80 -4.48 17.34 -15.53
N GLN A 81 -3.50 17.89 -16.24
CA GLN A 81 -3.59 18.05 -17.70
C GLN A 81 -3.42 16.68 -18.38
N PRO A 82 -4.16 16.43 -19.48
CA PRO A 82 -4.10 15.17 -20.23
C PRO A 82 -2.74 14.91 -20.88
#